data_AF-A0A967B277-F1
#
_entry.id   AF-A0A967B277-F1
#
_cell.length_a   1.000
_cell.length_b   1.000
_cell.length_c   1.000
_cell.angle_alpha   90.00
_cell.angle_beta   90.00
_cell.angle_gamma   90.00
#
_symmetry.space_group_name_H-M   'P 1'
#
loop_
_entity.id
_entity.type
_entity.pdbx_description
1 polymer ?
#
loop_
_entity_poly.entity_id
_entity_poly.type
_entity_poly.pdbx_seq_one_letter_code
_entity_poly.pdbx_strand_id
1 'polypeptide(L)'
;MLGLLTLAMVTFALVAPWRLPAVVALVAMGAFAFGAVPALQMRIMRYAGAAPTLASGSNIAAFNVGNATGAWIGGLTISAGLGYVSTLWAGAAMAGAALLTAVVASRADRLPKCTAELDTAKAHAGATA
;
A
#
# COMPACT_ATOMS: atom_id res chain seq x y z
N MET A 1 6.85 -5.04 1.68
CA MET A 1 5.51 -5.63 1.93
C MET A 1 4.62 -5.58 0.69
N LEU A 2 4.31 -4.39 0.14
CA LEU A 2 3.49 -4.25 -1.08
C LEU A 2 4.05 -5.02 -2.30
N GLY A 3 5.38 -5.01 -2.49
CA GLY A 3 6.02 -5.82 -3.54
C GLY A 3 5.88 -7.33 -3.34
N LEU A 4 5.90 -7.80 -2.08
CA LEU A 4 5.66 -9.21 -1.76
C LEU A 4 4.20 -9.60 -2.03
N LEU A 5 3.26 -8.72 -1.68
CA LEU A 5 1.83 -8.92 -1.94
C LEU A 5 1.54 -8.99 -3.45
N THR A 6 2.17 -8.11 -4.23
CA THR A 6 2.05 -8.09 -5.70
C THR A 6 2.59 -9.40 -6.29
N LEU A 7 3.77 -9.85 -5.85
CA LEU A 7 4.36 -11.10 -6.28
C LEU A 7 3.51 -12.32 -5.89
N ALA A 8 2.94 -12.32 -4.68
CA ALA A 8 2.06 -13.38 -4.21
C ALA A 8 0.77 -13.47 -5.05
N MET A 9 0.18 -12.33 -5.42
CA MET A 9 -1.00 -12.27 -6.29
C MET A 9 -0.73 -12.81 -7.70
N VAL A 10 0.39 -12.41 -8.30
CA VAL A 10 0.80 -12.90 -9.63
C VAL A 10 1.08 -14.41 -9.58
N THR A 11 1.79 -14.87 -8.56
CA THR A 11 2.07 -16.29 -8.37
C THR A 11 0.76 -17.07 -8.21
N PHE A 12 -0.17 -16.59 -7.38
CA PHE A 12 -1.45 -17.25 -7.18
C PHE A 12 -2.27 -17.34 -8.46
N ALA A 13 -2.30 -16.28 -9.28
CA ALA A 13 -2.98 -16.30 -10.58
C ALA A 13 -2.38 -17.36 -11.53
N LEU A 14 -1.07 -17.56 -11.50
CA LEU A 14 -0.38 -18.55 -12.35
C LEU A 14 -0.62 -19.99 -11.90
N VAL A 15 -0.71 -20.25 -10.59
CA VAL A 15 -0.93 -21.61 -10.07
C VAL A 15 -2.40 -21.94 -9.77
N ALA A 16 -3.32 -20.99 -10.02
CA ALA A 16 -4.77 -21.17 -9.89
C ALA A 16 -5.36 -22.42 -10.59
N PRO A 17 -4.80 -22.93 -11.73
CA PRO A 17 -5.31 -24.15 -12.34
C PRO A 17 -5.06 -25.43 -11.52
N TRP A 18 -4.13 -25.39 -10.55
CA TRP A 18 -3.68 -26.55 -9.78
C TRP A 18 -4.21 -26.46 -8.34
N ARG A 19 -5.03 -27.44 -7.91
CA ARG A 19 -5.77 -27.39 -6.62
C ARG A 19 -4.89 -27.22 -5.38
N LEU A 20 -3.81 -28.00 -5.24
CA LEU A 20 -2.97 -27.96 -4.04
C LEU A 20 -2.16 -26.65 -3.92
N PRO A 21 -1.46 -26.20 -4.98
CA PRO A 21 -0.74 -24.93 -4.94
C PRO A 21 -1.65 -23.71 -4.76
N ALA A 22 -2.88 -23.75 -5.31
CA ALA A 22 -3.86 -22.68 -5.14
C ALA A 22 -4.23 -22.46 -3.67
N VAL A 23 -4.42 -23.53 -2.89
CA VAL A 23 -4.71 -23.42 -1.45
C VAL A 23 -3.56 -22.78 -0.69
N VAL A 24 -2.32 -23.20 -0.97
CA VAL A 24 -1.12 -22.64 -0.33
C VAL A 24 -0.96 -21.16 -0.68
N ALA A 25 -1.15 -20.81 -1.95
CA ALA A 25 -1.07 -19.43 -2.42
C ALA A 25 -2.17 -18.54 -1.83
N LEU A 26 -3.39 -19.07 -1.64
CA LEU A 26 -4.48 -18.36 -0.97
C LEU A 26 -4.14 -18.02 0.49
N VAL A 27 -3.58 -18.98 1.23
CA VAL A 27 -3.16 -18.77 2.63
C VAL A 27 -2.01 -17.74 2.70
N ALA A 28 -1.01 -17.87 1.82
CA ALA A 28 0.10 -16.93 1.75
C ALA A 28 -0.38 -15.50 1.41
N MET A 29 -1.30 -15.37 0.45
CA MET A 29 -1.92 -14.10 0.09
C MET A 29 -2.62 -13.46 1.29
N GLY A 30 -3.42 -14.23 2.04
CA GLY A 30 -4.07 -13.76 3.26
C GLY A 30 -3.08 -13.24 4.30
N ALA A 31 -2.01 -14.00 4.56
CA ALA A 31 -0.96 -13.61 5.50
C ALA A 31 -0.28 -12.28 5.11
N PHE A 32 0.08 -12.10 3.84
CA PHE A 32 0.71 -10.88 3.37
C PHE A 32 -0.24 -9.68 3.30
N ALA A 33 -1.52 -9.92 2.96
CA ALA A 33 -2.53 -8.87 2.90
C ALA A 33 -2.82 -8.29 4.28
N PHE A 34 -3.03 -9.15 5.28
CA PHE A 34 -3.39 -8.72 6.63
C PHE A 34 -2.19 -8.30 7.47
N GLY A 35 -1.01 -8.90 7.26
CA GLY A 35 0.20 -8.54 8.03
C GLY A 35 0.62 -7.08 7.83
N ALA A 36 0.27 -6.46 6.71
CA ALA A 36 0.69 -5.10 6.38
C ALA A 36 -0.10 -4.03 7.16
N VAL A 37 -1.34 -4.36 7.55
CA VAL A 37 -2.30 -3.44 8.17
C VAL A 37 -1.79 -2.87 9.51
N PRO A 38 -1.40 -3.70 10.51
CA PRO A 38 -0.93 -3.17 11.79
C PRO A 38 0.40 -2.40 11.68
N ALA A 39 1.29 -2.79 10.76
CA ALA A 39 2.56 -2.11 10.54
C ALA A 39 2.37 -0.69 9.99
N LEU A 40 1.41 -0.49 9.07
CA LEU A 40 1.08 0.82 8.52
C LEU A 40 0.39 1.70 9.56
N GLN A 41 -0.55 1.14 10.33
CA GLN A 41 -1.26 1.86 11.38
C GLN A 41 -0.30 2.39 12.46
N MET A 42 0.65 1.56 12.91
CA MET A 42 1.71 1.95 13.83
C MET A 42 2.60 3.07 13.25
N ARG A 43 2.86 3.07 11.95
CA ARG A 43 3.60 4.15 11.27
C ARG A 43 2.86 5.47 11.34
N ILE A 44 1.55 5.47 11.03
CA ILE A 44 0.72 6.68 11.05
C ILE A 44 0.68 7.28 12.46
N MET A 45 0.51 6.44 13.48
CA MET A 45 0.50 6.88 14.88
C MET A 45 1.83 7.54 15.32
N ARG A 46 2.98 7.14 14.78
CA ARG A 46 4.28 7.78 15.07
C ARG A 46 4.40 9.21 14.51
N TYR A 47 3.66 9.54 13.45
CA TYR A 47 3.64 10.88 12.86
C TYR A 47 2.48 11.75 13.36
N ALA A 48 1.53 11.17 14.10
CA ALA A 48 0.28 11.81 14.45
C ALA A 48 0.34 12.74 15.69
N GLY A 49 1.51 12.92 16.31
CA GLY A 49 1.80 13.92 17.35
C GLY A 49 0.61 14.31 18.25
N ALA A 50 -0.04 15.43 17.91
CA ALA A 50 -1.13 16.03 18.69
C ALA A 50 -2.54 15.43 18.44
N ALA A 51 -2.73 14.58 17.43
CA ALA A 51 -4.05 14.04 17.05
C ALA A 51 -4.02 12.54 16.63
N PRO A 52 -3.55 11.62 17.48
CA PRO A 52 -3.47 10.19 17.18
C PRO A 52 -4.84 9.52 16.93
N THR A 53 -5.92 10.01 17.57
CA THR A 53 -7.28 9.49 17.37
C THR A 53 -7.84 9.82 15.99
N LEU A 54 -7.64 11.05 15.50
CA LEU A 54 -8.04 11.44 14.14
C LEU A 54 -7.23 10.69 13.07
N ALA A 55 -5.93 10.49 13.31
CA ALA A 55 -5.07 9.73 12.41
C ALA A 55 -5.47 8.25 12.33
N SER A 56 -5.79 7.63 13.48
CA SER A 56 -6.32 6.26 13.54
C SER A 56 -7.68 6.13 12.83
N GLY A 57 -8.61 7.05 13.10
CA GLY A 57 -9.93 7.06 12.47
C GLY A 57 -9.85 7.21 10.95
N SER A 58 -8.95 8.07 10.46
CA SER A 58 -8.70 8.26 9.02
C SER A 58 -8.14 7.00 8.37
N ASN A 59 -7.23 6.27 9.05
CA ASN A 59 -6.69 5.00 8.55
C ASN A 59 -7.79 3.91 8.46
N ILE A 60 -8.67 3.83 9.46
CA ILE A 60 -9.80 2.89 9.45
C ILE A 60 -10.79 3.22 8.32
N ALA A 61 -11.11 4.50 8.13
CA ALA A 61 -11.98 4.94 7.04
C ALA A 61 -11.39 4.60 5.67
N ALA A 62 -10.10 4.88 5.45
CA ALA A 62 -9.40 4.54 4.22
C ALA A 62 -9.40 3.02 3.96
N PHE A 63 -9.23 2.20 5.00
CA PHE A 63 -9.30 0.74 4.87
C PHE A 63 -10.70 0.26 4.44
N ASN A 64 -11.76 0.82 5.03
CA ASN A 64 -13.13 0.47 4.66
C ASN A 64 -13.46 0.85 3.21
N VAL A 65 -13.02 2.03 2.76
CA VAL A 65 -13.14 2.45 1.36
C VAL A 65 -12.38 1.49 0.44
N GLY A 66 -11.18 1.07 0.83
CA GLY A 66 -10.39 0.08 0.10
C GLY A 66 -11.12 -1.25 -0.06
N ASN A 67 -11.71 -1.79 1.01
CA ASN A 67 -12.47 -3.05 0.96
C ASN A 67 -13.70 -2.93 0.08
N ALA A 68 -14.46 -1.83 0.19
CA ALA A 68 -15.64 -1.60 -0.65
C ALA A 68 -15.26 -1.51 -2.13
N THR A 69 -14.20 -0.74 -2.44
CA THR A 69 -13.72 -0.57 -3.82
C THR A 69 -13.18 -1.88 -4.39
N GLY A 70 -12.42 -2.65 -3.61
CA GLY A 70 -11.88 -3.94 -4.03
C GLY A 70 -12.97 -4.98 -4.28
N ALA A 71 -13.98 -5.05 -3.41
CA ALA A 71 -15.14 -5.93 -3.61
C ALA A 71 -15.96 -5.53 -4.83
N TRP A 72 -16.15 -4.23 -5.06
CA TRP A 72 -16.86 -3.72 -6.24
C TRP A 72 -16.13 -4.05 -7.54
N ILE A 73 -14.82 -3.76 -7.62
CA ILE A 73 -14.01 -4.07 -8.81
C ILE A 73 -13.95 -5.58 -9.05
N GLY A 74 -13.73 -6.39 -8.01
CA GLY A 74 -13.76 -7.86 -8.14
C GLY A 74 -15.13 -8.39 -8.58
N GLY A 75 -16.22 -7.80 -8.10
CA GLY A 75 -17.57 -8.10 -8.54
C GLY A 75 -17.80 -7.73 -10.01
N LEU A 76 -17.29 -6.58 -10.46
CA LEU A 76 -17.36 -6.16 -11.87
C LEU A 76 -16.62 -7.13 -12.79
N THR A 77 -15.42 -7.60 -12.43
CA THR A 77 -14.68 -8.56 -13.28
C THR A 77 -15.39 -9.91 -13.39
N ILE A 78 -16.01 -10.38 -12.31
CA ILE A 78 -16.84 -11.59 -12.34
C ILE A 78 -18.08 -11.35 -13.21
N SER A 79 -18.78 -10.23 -13.03
CA SER A 79 -20.01 -9.89 -13.76
C SER A 79 -19.77 -9.70 -15.26
N ALA A 80 -18.56 -9.29 -15.65
CA ALA A 80 -18.13 -9.17 -17.04
C ALA A 80 -17.86 -10.53 -17.72
N GLY A 81 -18.03 -11.66 -17.02
CA GLY A 81 -17.84 -13.01 -17.57
C GLY A 81 -16.40 -13.47 -17.67
N LEU A 82 -15.45 -12.76 -17.07
CA LEU A 82 -14.00 -13.06 -17.14
C LEU A 82 -13.57 -14.23 -16.21
N GLY A 83 -14.52 -14.84 -15.50
CA GLY A 83 -14.28 -15.94 -14.57
C GLY A 83 -13.65 -15.53 -13.23
N TYR A 84 -13.52 -16.46 -12.30
CA TYR A 84 -13.06 -16.16 -10.94
C TYR A 84 -11.59 -15.72 -10.86
N VAL A 85 -10.73 -16.21 -11.74
CA VAL A 85 -9.30 -15.86 -11.78
C VAL A 85 -9.09 -14.38 -12.13
N SER A 86 -10.04 -13.74 -12.83
CA SER A 86 -9.98 -12.31 -13.16
C SER A 86 -9.85 -11.40 -11.93
N THR A 87 -10.43 -11.81 -10.80
CA THR A 87 -10.34 -11.07 -9.54
C THR A 87 -8.91 -10.98 -9.00
N LEU A 88 -8.08 -12.01 -9.24
CA LEU A 88 -6.68 -12.04 -8.86
C LEU A 88 -5.86 -11.04 -9.67
N TRP A 89 -6.15 -10.91 -10.96
CA TRP A 89 -5.52 -9.93 -11.83
C TRP A 89 -5.91 -8.50 -11.47
N ALA A 90 -7.18 -8.25 -11.17
CA ALA A 90 -7.64 -6.96 -10.66
C ALA A 90 -6.95 -6.60 -9.33
N GLY A 91 -6.84 -7.57 -8.42
CA GLY A 91 -6.10 -7.42 -7.16
C GLY A 91 -4.61 -7.10 -7.38
N ALA A 92 -3.95 -7.79 -8.30
CA ALA A 92 -2.56 -7.54 -8.65
C ALA A 92 -2.35 -6.13 -9.24
N ALA A 93 -3.26 -5.66 -10.09
CA ALA A 93 -3.21 -4.32 -10.66
C ALA A 93 -3.38 -3.24 -9.57
N MET A 94 -4.33 -3.41 -8.65
CA MET A 94 -4.52 -2.50 -7.51
C MET A 94 -3.30 -2.48 -6.58
N ALA A 95 -2.73 -3.65 -6.27
CA ALA A 95 -1.52 -3.76 -5.46
C ALA A 95 -0.30 -3.10 -6.14
N GLY A 96 -0.17 -3.26 -7.46
CA GLY A 96 0.85 -2.60 -8.27
C GLY A 96 0.72 -1.08 -8.25
N ALA A 97 -0.51 -0.55 -8.40
CA ALA A 97 -0.78 0.88 -8.30
C ALA A 97 -0.42 1.43 -6.90
N ALA A 98 -0.78 0.72 -5.83
CA ALA A 98 -0.42 1.09 -4.46
C ALA A 98 1.10 1.06 -4.22
N LEU A 99 1.82 0.11 -4.83
CA LEU A 99 3.27 0.06 -4.76
C LEU A 99 3.90 1.26 -5.49
N LEU A 100 3.40 1.61 -6.68
CA LEU A 100 3.87 2.77 -7.43
C LEU A 100 3.69 4.06 -6.64
N THR A 101 2.50 4.30 -6.06
CA THR A 101 2.25 5.49 -5.25
C THR A 101 3.14 5.54 -4.01
N ALA A 102 3.35 4.41 -3.33
CA ALA A 102 4.27 4.33 -2.19
C ALA A 102 5.72 4.64 -2.58
N VAL A 103 6.19 4.14 -3.74
CA VAL A 103 7.53 4.44 -4.26
C VAL A 103 7.66 5.93 -4.59
N VAL A 104 6.69 6.51 -5.29
CA VAL A 104 6.69 7.94 -5.64
C VAL A 104 6.72 8.80 -4.39
N ALA A 105 5.85 8.53 -3.41
CA ALA A 105 5.81 9.25 -2.14
C ALA A 105 7.15 9.16 -1.39
N SER A 106 7.74 7.96 -1.33
CA SER A 106 9.04 7.76 -0.66
C SER A 106 10.22 8.46 -1.35
N ARG A 107 10.10 8.77 -2.65
CA ARG A 107 11.09 9.55 -3.39
C ARG A 107 10.86 11.05 -3.24
N ALA A 108 9.61 11.49 -3.17
CA ALA A 108 9.26 12.88 -2.88
C ALA A 108 9.76 13.31 -1.50
N ASP A 109 9.62 12.46 -0.47
CA ASP A 109 10.15 12.71 0.89
C ASP A 109 11.69 12.80 0.94
N ARG A 110 12.40 12.31 -0.08
CA ARG A 110 13.88 12.33 -0.17
C ARG A 110 14.42 13.54 -0.94
N LEU A 111 13.56 14.34 -1.56
CA LEU A 111 13.91 15.61 -2.24
C LEU A 111 13.55 16.80 -1.32
N PRO A 112 14.37 17.86 -1.24
CA PRO A 112 15.65 18.01 -0.58
C PRO A 112 15.51 18.74 0.79
N LYS A 113 15.84 18.06 1.90
CA LYS A 113 16.19 18.76 3.16
C LYS A 113 17.59 19.40 3.10
N CYS A 114 18.40 19.01 2.11
CA CYS A 114 19.78 19.47 1.93
C CYS A 114 19.89 20.95 1.52
N THR A 115 18.86 21.52 0.88
CA THR A 115 18.83 22.97 0.56
C THR A 115 18.37 23.83 1.74
N ALA A 116 17.45 23.31 2.57
CA ALA A 116 16.93 24.06 3.72
C ALA A 116 17.98 24.27 4.84
N GLU A 117 18.87 23.28 5.05
CA GLU A 117 19.93 23.34 6.07
C GLU A 117 21.08 24.28 5.64
N LEU A 118 21.37 24.37 4.34
CA LEU A 118 22.36 25.30 3.78
C LEU A 118 21.86 26.75 3.76
N ASP A 119 20.57 26.97 3.53
CA ASP A 119 19.96 28.31 3.58
C ASP A 119 19.85 28.85 5.02
N THR A 120 19.54 27.99 6.01
CA THR A 120 19.57 28.40 7.43
C THR A 120 20.99 28.65 7.94
N ALA A 121 21.98 27.84 7.51
CA ALA A 121 23.39 28.07 7.84
C ALA A 121 23.92 29.38 7.23
N LYS A 122 23.55 29.71 5.98
CA LYS A 122 23.89 31.00 5.35
C LYS A 122 23.17 32.19 5.99
N ALA A 123 21.91 32.04 6.38
CA ALA A 123 21.16 33.08 7.07
C ALA A 123 21.75 33.42 8.45
N HIS A 124 22.26 32.43 9.18
CA HIS A 124 22.97 32.67 10.44
C HIS A 124 24.38 33.23 10.26
N ALA A 125 25.12 32.82 9.23
CA ALA A 125 26.44 33.37 8.93
C ALA A 125 26.40 34.83 8.42
N GLY A 126 25.34 35.22 7.71
CA GLY A 126 25.13 36.60 7.23
C GLY A 126 24.60 37.57 8.30
N ALA A 127 24.09 37.07 9.43
CA ALA A 127 23.61 37.90 10.55
C ALA A 127 24.73 38.27 11.55
N THR A 128 25.93 37.74 11.37
CA THR A 128 27.11 37.96 12.24
C THR A 128 28.24 38.77 11.57
N ALA A 129 28.01 39.34 10.39
CA ALA A 129 28.94 40.20 9.66
C ALA A 129 28.38 41.63 9.57
#